data_AF-A0A212FD21-F1
#
_entry.id   AF-A0A212FD21-F1
#
_cell.length_a   1.000
_cell.length_b   1.000
_cell.length_c   1.000
_cell.angle_alpha   90.00
_cell.angle_beta   90.00
_cell.angle_gamma   90.00
#
_symmetry.space_group_name_H-M   'P 1'
#
loop_
_entity.id
_entity.type
_entity.pdbx_description
1 polymer ?
#
loop_
_entity_poly.entity_id
_entity_poly.type
_entity_poly.pdbx_seq_one_letter_code
_entity_poly.pdbx_strand_id
1 'polypeptide(L)'
;MAEKYGISENKFKLIQMQAERRAELRKEFLKQRTNPWKNASEAGYVFDSAHQRFISMKVTQLDHFQPNKRTALFGFFTIIVPMFSYGYLIKKHRDNRERQIRSGELRYREREFKLC
;
A
#
# COMPACT_ATOMS: atom_id res chain seq x y z
N MET A 1 -9.23 -41.54 1.29
CA MET A 1 -8.38 -40.82 0.31
C MET A 1 -7.40 -39.85 0.98
N ALA A 2 -7.78 -39.18 2.06
CA ALA A 2 -6.90 -38.25 2.80
C ALA A 2 -5.61 -38.89 3.34
N GLU A 3 -5.71 -40.11 3.88
CA GLU A 3 -4.56 -40.87 4.41
C GLU A 3 -3.50 -41.21 3.35
N LYS A 4 -3.90 -41.41 2.08
CA LYS A 4 -2.96 -41.66 0.97
C LYS A 4 -1.99 -40.50 0.71
N TYR A 5 -2.34 -39.29 1.16
CA TYR A 5 -1.53 -38.09 1.00
C TYR A 5 -0.92 -37.61 2.33
N GLY A 6 -1.08 -38.37 3.42
CA GLY A 6 -0.60 -37.97 4.76
C GLY A 6 -1.34 -36.76 5.33
N ILE A 7 -2.56 -36.47 4.86
CA ILE A 7 -3.35 -35.30 5.26
C ILE A 7 -4.47 -35.76 6.20
N SER A 8 -4.71 -35.00 7.28
CA SER A 8 -5.85 -35.24 8.17
C SER A 8 -7.17 -35.04 7.43
N GLU A 9 -8.19 -35.85 7.73
CA GLU A 9 -9.46 -35.84 7.00
C GLU A 9 -10.14 -34.46 6.95
N ASN A 10 -10.04 -33.69 8.04
CA ASN A 10 -10.56 -32.31 8.12
C ASN A 10 -9.90 -31.37 7.10
N LYS A 11 -8.58 -31.46 6.93
CA LYS A 11 -7.83 -30.63 5.97
C LYS A 11 -8.19 -31.02 4.55
N PHE A 12 -8.39 -32.31 4.29
CA PHE A 12 -8.83 -32.81 2.99
C PHE A 12 -10.20 -32.24 2.62
N LYS A 13 -11.18 -32.28 3.55
CA LYS A 13 -12.51 -31.69 3.34
C LYS A 13 -12.43 -30.18 3.05
N LEU A 14 -11.59 -29.44 3.76
CA LEU A 14 -11.38 -28.01 3.51
C LEU A 14 -10.80 -27.73 2.12
N ILE A 15 -9.82 -28.52 1.68
CA ILE A 15 -9.22 -28.38 0.33
C ILE A 15 -10.26 -28.69 -0.74
N GLN A 16 -11.06 -29.73 -0.54
CA GLN A 16 -12.14 -30.08 -1.45
C GLN A 16 -13.16 -28.94 -1.58
N MET A 17 -13.63 -28.38 -0.46
CA MET A 17 -14.55 -27.22 -0.47
C MET A 17 -13.95 -26.00 -1.17
N GLN A 18 -12.64 -25.74 -1.02
CA GLN A 18 -11.97 -24.64 -1.72
C GLN A 18 -11.88 -24.88 -3.23
N ALA A 19 -11.60 -26.12 -3.63
CA ALA A 19 -11.53 -26.51 -5.04
C ALA A 19 -12.90 -26.40 -5.72
N GLU A 20 -13.96 -26.85 -5.04
CA GLU A 20 -15.35 -26.73 -5.48
C GLU A 20 -15.74 -25.26 -5.70
N ARG A 21 -15.53 -24.39 -4.69
CA ARG A 21 -15.81 -22.94 -4.84
C ARG A 21 -15.03 -22.30 -5.99
N ARG A 22 -13.75 -22.67 -6.17
CA ARG A 22 -12.94 -22.14 -7.27
C ARG A 22 -13.48 -22.59 -8.63
N ALA A 23 -13.92 -23.84 -8.74
CA ALA A 23 -14.50 -24.38 -9.96
C ALA A 23 -15.83 -23.69 -10.30
N GLU A 24 -16.67 -23.44 -9.30
CA GLU A 24 -17.94 -22.69 -9.44
C GLU A 24 -17.69 -21.26 -9.96
N LEU A 25 -16.85 -20.48 -9.28
CA LEU A 25 -16.52 -19.10 -9.68
C LEU A 25 -15.91 -19.05 -11.09
N ARG A 26 -15.04 -20.01 -11.43
CA ARG A 26 -14.46 -20.11 -12.77
C ARG A 26 -15.52 -20.41 -13.83
N LYS A 27 -16.47 -21.30 -13.53
CA LYS A 27 -17.57 -21.65 -14.43
C LYS A 27 -18.46 -20.43 -14.70
N GLU A 28 -18.77 -19.65 -13.68
CA GLU A 28 -19.51 -18.39 -13.81
C GLU A 28 -18.77 -17.37 -14.67
N PHE A 29 -17.48 -17.15 -14.39
CA PHE A 29 -16.65 -16.23 -15.15
C PHE A 29 -16.55 -16.63 -16.62
N LEU A 30 -16.30 -17.91 -16.91
CA LEU A 30 -16.22 -18.42 -18.28
C LEU A 30 -17.56 -18.22 -19.00
N LYS A 31 -18.69 -18.55 -18.36
CA LYS A 31 -20.03 -18.33 -18.93
C LYS A 31 -20.27 -16.87 -19.34
N GLN A 32 -19.83 -15.92 -18.51
CA GLN A 32 -19.99 -14.50 -18.79
C GLN A 32 -19.01 -14.01 -19.87
N ARG A 33 -17.76 -14.48 -19.83
CA ARG A 33 -16.71 -14.09 -20.78
C ARG A 33 -16.96 -14.62 -22.20
N THR A 34 -17.45 -15.86 -22.33
CA THR A 34 -17.68 -16.47 -23.65
C THR A 34 -18.98 -16.00 -24.30
N ASN A 35 -19.86 -15.30 -23.58
CA ASN A 35 -21.11 -14.77 -24.14
C ASN A 35 -20.81 -13.53 -25.02
N PRO A 36 -21.02 -13.59 -26.34
CA PRO A 36 -20.63 -12.50 -27.23
C PRO A 36 -21.57 -11.29 -27.18
N TRP A 37 -22.81 -11.46 -26.73
CA TRP A 37 -23.83 -10.38 -26.69
C TRP A 37 -23.81 -9.61 -25.37
N LYS A 38 -23.40 -10.25 -24.26
CA LYS A 38 -23.50 -9.67 -22.93
C LYS A 38 -22.45 -8.59 -22.64
N ASN A 39 -21.25 -8.73 -23.21
CA ASN A 39 -20.14 -7.79 -23.01
C ASN A 39 -20.01 -6.79 -24.18
N ALA A 40 -20.89 -6.88 -25.19
CA ALA A 40 -20.89 -6.00 -26.35
C ALA A 40 -21.62 -4.66 -26.11
N SER A 41 -22.58 -4.63 -25.18
CA SER A 41 -23.37 -3.43 -24.87
C SER A 41 -22.80 -2.58 -23.72
N GLU A 42 -22.05 -3.16 -22.79
CA GLU A 42 -21.49 -2.48 -21.62
C GLU A 42 -19.97 -2.67 -21.56
N ALA A 43 -19.22 -1.58 -21.77
CA ALA A 43 -17.79 -1.33 -21.49
C ALA A 43 -16.73 -2.43 -21.80
N GLY A 44 -17.09 -3.57 -22.38
CA GLY A 44 -16.19 -4.64 -22.80
C GLY A 44 -15.60 -5.51 -21.69
N TYR A 45 -15.97 -5.33 -20.41
CA TYR A 45 -15.39 -6.09 -19.29
C TYR A 45 -16.43 -6.85 -18.47
N VAL A 46 -15.98 -7.97 -17.87
CA VAL A 46 -16.79 -8.77 -16.96
C VAL A 46 -16.72 -8.15 -15.56
N PHE A 47 -17.87 -7.75 -15.03
CA PHE A 47 -17.95 -7.17 -13.69
C PHE A 47 -17.73 -8.22 -12.59
N ASP A 48 -16.75 -7.99 -11.73
CA ASP A 48 -16.49 -8.82 -10.55
C ASP A 48 -16.90 -8.10 -9.26
N SER A 49 -17.94 -8.64 -8.60
CA SER A 49 -18.41 -8.12 -7.31
C SER A 49 -17.36 -8.23 -6.19
N ALA A 50 -16.49 -9.23 -6.23
CA ALA A 50 -15.44 -9.40 -5.22
C ALA A 50 -14.37 -8.31 -5.36
N HIS A 51 -13.98 -8.00 -6.61
CA HIS A 51 -13.08 -6.89 -6.90
C HIS A 51 -13.68 -5.54 -6.48
N GLN A 52 -14.95 -5.29 -6.81
CA GLN A 52 -15.61 -4.06 -6.38
C GLN A 52 -15.64 -3.92 -4.86
N ARG A 53 -16.02 -4.99 -4.12
CA ARG A 53 -16.00 -4.97 -2.64
C ARG A 53 -14.61 -4.67 -2.09
N PHE A 54 -13.56 -5.25 -2.68
CA PHE A 54 -12.19 -4.95 -2.28
C PHE A 54 -11.85 -3.47 -2.45
N ILE A 55 -12.18 -2.88 -3.60
CA ILE A 55 -11.97 -1.45 -3.86
C ILE A 55 -12.80 -0.61 -2.88
N SER A 56 -14.08 -0.92 -2.69
CA SER A 56 -14.94 -0.22 -1.74
C SER A 56 -14.35 -0.24 -0.33
N MET A 57 -13.84 -1.38 0.13
CA MET A 57 -13.17 -1.50 1.43
C MET A 57 -11.87 -0.69 1.52
N LYS A 58 -11.18 -0.42 0.40
CA LYS A 58 -10.00 0.47 0.38
C LYS A 58 -10.41 1.93 0.52
N VAL A 59 -11.53 2.33 -0.08
CA VAL A 59 -12.05 3.70 0.01
C VAL A 59 -12.62 3.99 1.39
N THR A 60 -13.34 3.03 2.00
CA THR A 60 -13.95 3.19 3.33
C THR A 60 -13.00 2.85 4.49
N GLN A 61 -11.68 2.85 4.27
CA GLN A 61 -10.70 2.55 5.33
C GLN A 61 -10.79 3.49 6.53
N LEU A 62 -11.09 4.77 6.28
CA LEU A 62 -11.24 5.76 7.33
C LEU A 62 -12.46 5.49 8.20
N ASP A 63 -13.56 5.02 7.63
CA ASP A 63 -14.80 4.72 8.37
C ASP A 63 -14.62 3.57 9.36
N HIS A 64 -13.70 2.65 9.04
CA HIS A 64 -13.34 1.50 9.88
C HIS A 64 -12.07 1.74 10.72
N PHE A 65 -11.53 2.96 10.73
CA PHE A 65 -10.33 3.27 11.48
C PHE A 65 -10.63 3.23 12.99
N GLN A 66 -9.78 2.51 13.73
CA GLN A 66 -9.82 2.49 15.20
C GLN A 66 -8.50 3.03 15.76
N PRO A 67 -8.54 4.06 16.63
CA PRO A 67 -7.32 4.57 17.26
C PRO A 67 -6.75 3.51 18.22
N ASN A 68 -5.52 3.08 17.96
CA ASN A 68 -4.79 2.09 18.75
C ASN A 68 -3.38 2.62 19.03
N LYS A 69 -2.74 2.14 20.09
CA LYS A 69 -1.33 2.46 20.42
C LYS A 69 -0.40 2.16 19.24
N ARG A 70 -0.63 1.04 18.54
CA ARG A 70 0.15 0.68 17.35
C ARG A 70 -0.02 1.66 16.19
N THR A 71 -1.25 2.10 15.91
CA THR A 71 -1.52 3.06 14.82
C THR A 71 -0.99 4.45 15.16
N ALA A 72 -1.10 4.87 16.42
CA ALA A 72 -0.53 6.11 16.91
C ALA A 72 1.01 6.14 16.82
N LEU A 73 1.68 5.06 17.26
CA LEU A 73 3.13 4.94 17.12
C LEU A 73 3.57 4.98 15.66
N PHE A 74 2.87 4.27 14.78
CA PHE A 74 3.14 4.31 13.34
C PHE A 74 3.01 5.73 12.79
N GLY A 75 1.92 6.44 13.10
CA GLY A 75 1.73 7.84 12.71
C GLY A 75 2.84 8.77 13.23
N PHE A 76 3.26 8.60 14.49
CA PHE A 76 4.34 9.39 15.07
C PHE A 76 5.68 9.17 14.33
N PHE A 77 6.07 7.91 14.11
CA PHE A 77 7.34 7.62 13.43
C PHE A 77 7.32 7.97 11.94
N THR A 78 6.17 7.93 11.28
CA THR A 78 6.08 8.20 9.83
C THR A 78 5.90 9.67 9.50
N ILE A 79 5.28 10.46 10.39
CA ILE A 79 4.99 11.86 10.13
C ILE A 79 5.91 12.77 10.94
N ILE A 80 5.91 12.60 12.26
CA ILE A 80 6.57 13.52 13.18
C ILE A 80 8.09 13.40 13.06
N VAL A 81 8.63 12.18 13.10
CA VAL A 81 10.08 11.97 13.05
C VAL A 81 10.72 12.52 11.76
N PRO A 82 10.22 12.25 10.55
CA PRO A 82 10.76 12.82 9.33
C PRO A 82 10.70 14.36 9.31
N MET A 83 9.59 14.95 9.77
CA MET A 83 9.42 16.40 9.81
C MET A 83 10.49 17.07 10.70
N PHE A 84 10.69 16.56 11.91
CA PHE A 84 11.70 17.11 12.83
C PHE A 84 13.13 16.81 12.38
N SER A 85 13.39 15.61 11.86
CA SER A 85 14.72 15.24 11.36
C SER A 85 15.15 16.14 10.19
N TYR A 86 14.26 16.39 9.24
CA TYR A 86 14.52 17.25 8.10
C TYR A 86 14.76 18.70 8.52
N GLY A 87 13.94 19.22 9.44
CA GLY A 87 14.14 20.56 10.01
C GLY A 87 15.49 20.70 10.73
N TYR A 88 15.88 19.70 11.51
CA TYR A 88 17.18 19.68 12.19
C TYR A 88 18.36 19.62 11.21
N LEU A 89 18.27 18.79 10.16
CA LEU A 89 19.31 18.69 9.14
C LEU A 89 19.51 20.02 8.40
N ILE A 90 18.44 20.69 8.02
CA ILE A 90 18.51 22.01 7.40
C ILE A 90 19.15 23.02 8.35
N LYS A 91 18.68 23.07 9.61
CA LYS A 91 19.22 24.00 10.60
C LYS A 91 20.72 23.78 10.79
N LYS A 92 21.13 22.53 11.01
CA LYS A 92 22.54 22.16 11.16
C LYS A 92 23.39 22.55 9.95
N HIS A 93 22.86 22.33 8.74
CA HIS A 93 23.53 22.73 7.51
C HIS A 93 23.70 24.25 7.42
N ARG A 94 22.66 25.02 7.77
CA ARG A 94 22.70 26.50 7.80
C ARG A 94 23.71 27.01 8.82
N ASP A 95 23.62 26.53 10.06
CA ASP A 95 24.49 26.96 11.16
C ASP A 95 25.97 26.66 10.86
N ASN A 96 26.26 25.47 10.32
CA ASN A 96 27.62 25.09 9.92
C ASN A 96 28.16 25.99 8.81
N ARG A 97 27.32 26.30 7.81
CA ARG A 97 27.72 27.15 6.70
C ARG A 97 27.93 28.60 7.13
N GLU A 98 27.06 29.14 7.98
CA GLU A 98 27.28 30.46 8.59
C GLU A 98 28.57 30.50 9.40
N ARG A 99 28.88 29.45 10.15
CA ARG A 99 30.15 29.33 10.89
C ARG A 99 31.37 29.34 9.96
N GLN A 100 31.33 28.60 8.85
CA GLN A 100 32.41 28.59 7.85
C GLN A 100 32.59 29.95 7.18
N ILE A 101 31.50 30.69 6.96
CA ILE A 101 31.53 32.04 6.42
C ILE A 101 32.18 33.01 7.42
N ARG A 102 31.80 32.96 8.70
CA ARG A 102 32.32 33.85 9.76
C ARG A 102 33.79 33.57 10.12
N SER A 103 34.19 32.30 10.10
CA SER A 103 35.59 31.89 10.33
C SER A 103 36.51 32.15 9.14
N GLY A 104 35.95 32.46 7.95
CA GLY A 104 36.73 32.68 6.74
C GLY A 104 37.19 31.39 6.04
N GLU A 105 36.77 30.22 6.52
CA GLU A 105 37.05 28.92 5.88
C GLU A 105 36.43 28.83 4.48
N LEU A 106 35.25 29.45 4.28
CA LEU A 106 34.56 29.46 2.99
C LEU A 106 34.97 30.65 2.12
N ARG A 107 35.58 30.36 0.96
CA ARG A 107 36.01 31.38 -0.01
C ARG A 107 34.81 32.14 -0.57
N TYR A 108 34.97 33.44 -0.81
CA TYR A 108 33.89 34.31 -1.31
C TYR A 108 33.29 33.84 -2.65
N ARG A 109 34.12 33.26 -3.54
CA ARG A 109 33.66 32.71 -4.84
C ARG A 109 32.67 31.55 -4.67
N GLU A 110 32.82 30.76 -3.61
CA GLU A 110 32.09 29.52 -3.33
C GLU A 110 30.80 29.75 -2.53
N ARG A 111 30.53 30.99 -2.12
CA ARG A 111 29.26 31.37 -1.49
C ARG A 111 28.15 31.37 -2.54
N GLU A 112 27.07 30.62 -2.31
CA GLU A 112 25.91 30.66 -3.23
C GLU A 112 25.19 32.00 -3.20
N PHE A 113 25.16 32.67 -2.04
CA PHE A 113 24.63 34.02 -1.87
C PHE A 113 25.78 34.97 -1.56
N LYS A 114 26.08 35.88 -2.49
CA LYS A 114 27.25 36.78 -2.42
C LYS A 114 26.89 38.21 -2.00
N LEU A 115 25.63 38.62 -2.19
CA LEU A 115 25.18 40.01 -2.09
C LEU A 115 24.11 40.22 -1.01
N CYS A 116 23.89 39.24 -0.14
CA CYS A 116 22.93 39.28 0.97
C CYS A 116 23.65 38.89 2.25
#